data_AF-A0A7X6DPR0-F1
#
_entry.id   AF-A0A7X6DPR0-F1
#
_cell.length_a   1.000
_cell.length_b   1.000
_cell.length_c   1.000
_cell.angle_alpha   90.00
_cell.angle_beta   90.00
_cell.angle_gamma   90.00
#
_symmetry.space_group_name_H-M   'P 1'
#
loop_
_entity.id
_entity.type
_entity.pdbx_description
1 polymer ?
#
loop_
_entity_poly.entity_id
_entity_poly.type
_entity_poly.pdbx_seq_one_letter_code
_entity_poly.pdbx_strand_id
1 'polypeptide(L)' 'MSIVYILMILLGVIGIGLSFWGQGSLRPPFDTISAIGLPLSLIVGLMGVLLLCVPHFFG' A
#
# COMPACT_ATOMS: atom_id res chain seq x y z
N MET A 1 7.78 7.32 16.18
CA MET A 1 8.26 6.73 14.91
C MET A 1 7.49 5.45 14.59
N SER A 2 7.46 4.44 15.46
CA SER A 2 6.81 3.15 15.21
C SER A 2 5.33 3.22 14.81
N ILE A 3 4.55 4.13 15.43
CA ILE A 3 3.13 4.38 15.07
C ILE A 3 2.97 4.79 13.60
N VAL A 4 3.89 5.59 13.06
CA VAL A 4 3.85 6.03 11.66
C VAL A 4 4.08 4.85 10.72
N TYR A 5 5.02 3.97 11.04
CA TYR A 5 5.28 2.77 10.24
C TYR A 5 4.11 1.80 10.28
N ILE A 6 3.47 1.61 11.44
CA ILE A 6 2.27 0.78 11.57
C ILE A 6 1.12 1.37 10.72
N LEU A 7 0.95 2.69 10.72
CA LEU A 7 -0.03 3.37 9.86
C LEU A 7 0.29 3.15 8.38
N MET A 8 1.55 3.25 7.95
CA MET A 8 1.95 2.99 6.56
C MET A 8 1.64 1.55 6.13
N ILE A 9 1.89 0.58 7.01
CA ILE A 9 1.57 -0.83 6.75
C ILE A 9 0.06 -1.00 6.59
N LEU A 10 -0.75 -0.46 7.51
CA LEU A 10 -2.20 -0.51 7.42
C LEU A 10 -2.73 0.14 6.14
N LEU A 11 -2.18 1.29 5.75
CA LEU A 11 -2.57 2.01 4.54
C LEU A 11 -2.22 1.22 3.27
N GLY A 12 -1.06 0.55 3.28
CA GLY A 12 -0.68 -0.40 2.23
C GLY A 12 -1.65 -1.57 2.10
N VAL A 13 -1.98 -2.24 3.22
CA VAL A 13 -2.91 -3.39 3.23
C VAL A 13 -4.31 -2.99 2.78
N ILE A 14 -4.84 -1.87 3.27
CA ILE A 14 -6.15 -1.35 2.87
C ILE A 14 -6.13 -0.96 1.37
N GLY A 15 -5.06 -0.31 0.91
CA GLY A 15 -4.88 0.06 -0.49
C GLY A 15 -4.84 -1.14 -1.43
N ILE A 16 -4.20 -2.24 -1.03
CA ILE A 16 -4.20 -3.50 -1.77
C ILE A 16 -5.63 -4.06 -1.87
N GLY A 17 -6.35 -4.13 -0.75
CA GLY A 17 -7.75 -4.61 -0.73
C GLY A 17 -8.68 -3.80 -1.63
N LEU A 18 -8.59 -2.47 -1.57
CA LEU A 18 -9.36 -1.57 -2.43
C LEU A 18 -8.98 -1.70 -3.91
N SER A 19 -7.70 -1.94 -4.21
CA SER A 19 -7.24 -2.13 -5.58
C SER A 19 -7.78 -3.44 -6.18
N PHE A 20 -7.72 -4.55 -5.45
CA PHE A 20 -8.35 -5.79 -5.91
C PHE A 20 -9.86 -5.66 -6.11
N TRP A 21 -10.55 -4.93 -5.23
CA TRP A 21 -11.97 -4.64 -5.40
C TRP A 21 -12.25 -3.80 -6.65
N GLY A 22 -11.42 -2.78 -6.92
CA GLY A 22 -11.52 -1.94 -8.11
C GLY A 22 -11.38 -2.73 -9.42
N GLN A 23 -10.40 -3.64 -9.48
CA GLN A 23 -10.21 -4.52 -10.64
C GLN A 23 -11.36 -5.51 -10.81
N GLY A 24 -11.88 -6.07 -9.72
CA GLY A 24 -13.01 -7.00 -9.75
C GLY A 24 -14.32 -6.39 -10.28
N SER A 25 -14.46 -5.06 -10.23
CA SER A 25 -15.62 -4.35 -10.74
C SER A 25 -15.61 -4.21 -12.28
N LEU A 26 -14.45 -4.38 -12.94
CA LEU A 26 -14.24 -4.28 -14.41
C LEU A 26 -14.87 -3.04 -15.06
N ARG A 27 -15.05 -1.97 -14.27
CA ARG A 27 -15.68 -0.72 -14.69
C ARG A 27 -14.63 0.38 -14.73
N PRO A 28 -14.27 0.93 -15.91
CA PRO A 28 -13.50 2.16 -15.95
C PRO A 28 -14.31 3.29 -15.27
N PRO A 29 -13.68 4.21 -14.54
CA PRO A 29 -12.22 4.40 -14.36
C PRO A 29 -11.61 3.59 -13.21
N PHE A 30 -12.43 2.88 -12.41
CA PHE A 30 -11.99 2.22 -11.19
C PHE A 30 -10.95 1.13 -11.48
N ASP A 31 -11.10 0.41 -12.59
CA ASP A 31 -10.14 -0.61 -13.03
C ASP A 31 -8.74 -0.01 -13.27
N THR A 32 -8.65 1.08 -14.02
CA THR A 32 -7.38 1.78 -14.29
C THR A 32 -6.75 2.34 -13.02
N ILE A 33 -7.55 2.94 -12.13
CA ILE A 33 -7.06 3.47 -10.85
C ILE A 33 -6.53 2.33 -9.98
N SER A 34 -7.23 1.20 -9.93
CA SER A 34 -6.77 0.04 -9.18
C SER A 34 -5.52 -0.61 -9.74
N ALA A 35 -5.36 -0.65 -11.07
CA ALA A 35 -4.15 -1.18 -11.70
C ALA A 35 -2.88 -0.41 -11.32
N ILE A 36 -2.99 0.91 -11.13
CA ILE A 36 -1.88 1.76 -10.68
C ILE A 36 -1.80 1.81 -9.14
N GLY A 37 -2.94 1.76 -8.46
CA GLY A 37 -3.02 1.81 -7.00
C GLY A 37 -2.44 0.57 -6.31
N LEU A 38 -2.53 -0.60 -6.95
CA LEU A 38 -2.02 -1.86 -6.39
C LEU A 38 -0.49 -1.87 -6.21
N PRO A 39 0.34 -1.58 -7.23
CA PRO A 39 1.79 -1.50 -7.03
C PRO A 39 2.18 -0.39 -6.05
N LEU A 40 1.45 0.74 -6.05
CA LEU A 40 1.76 1.88 -5.18
C LEU A 40 1.48 1.57 -3.70
N SER A 41 0.34 0.94 -3.40
CA SER A 41 0.00 0.48 -2.06
C SER A 41 0.94 -0.61 -1.55
N LEU A 42 1.42 -1.50 -2.44
CA LEU A 42 2.41 -2.51 -2.11
C LEU A 42 3.77 -1.89 -1.74
N ILE A 43 4.24 -0.89 -2.49
CA ILE A 43 5.49 -0.16 -2.17
C ILE A 43 5.37 0.52 -0.80
N VAL A 44 4.27 1.21 -0.53
CA VAL A 44 4.05 1.91 0.75
C VAL A 44 4.03 0.92 1.92
N GLY A 45 3.34 -0.22 1.76
CA GLY A 45 3.30 -1.27 2.77
C GLY A 45 4.69 -1.87 3.04
N LEU A 46 5.44 -2.20 1.99
CA LEU A 46 6.79 -2.76 2.10
C LEU A 46 7.77 -1.77 2.75
N MET A 47 7.70 -0.48 2.40
CA MET A 47 8.50 0.56 3.05
C MET A 47 8.16 0.67 4.55
N GLY A 48 6.88 0.60 4.91
CA GLY A 48 6.46 0.57 6.31
C GLY A 48 7.03 -0.62 7.09
N VAL A 49 6.99 -1.82 6.49
CA VAL A 49 7.59 -3.03 7.09
C VAL A 49 9.10 -2.89 7.24
N LEU A 50 9.78 -2.42 6.19
CA LEU A 50 11.24 -2.27 6.18
C LEU A 50 11.71 -1.28 7.27
N LEU A 51 11.04 -0.14 7.40
CA LEU A 51 11.33 0.86 8.43
C LEU A 51 11.00 0.39 9.85
N LEU A 52 10.02 -0.51 10.00
CA LEU A 52 9.69 -1.11 11.29
C LEU A 52 10.73 -2.15 11.70
N CYS A 53 11.24 -2.96 10.76
CA CYS A 53 12.26 -3.96 11.00
C CYS A 53 13.67 -3.35 11.13
N VAL A 54 13.97 -2.31 10.36
CA VAL A 54 15.28 -1.64 10.32
C VAL A 54 15.08 -0.12 10.37
N PRO A 55 14.92 0.47 11.56
CA PRO A 55 14.56 1.88 11.72
C PRO A 55 15.63 2.87 11.23
N HIS A 56 16.85 2.41 10.92
CA HIS A 56 17.96 3.22 10.40
C HIS A 56 18.33 2.88 8.95
N PHE A 57 17.48 2.17 8.19
CA PHE A 57 17.83 1.76 6.83
C PHE A 57 18.09 2.93 5.86
N PHE A 58 17.46 4.08 6.11
CA PHE A 58 17.62 5.32 5.33
C PHE A 58 18.31 6.45 6.12
N GLY A 59 18.92 6.12 7.26
CA GLY A 59 19.66 7.05 8.13
C GLY A 59 21.12 7.20 7.72
#